data_AF-A0A920H2T6-F1
#
_entry.id   AF-A0A920H2T6-F1
#
_cell.length_a   1.000
_cell.length_b   1.000
_cell.length_c   1.000
_cell.angle_alpha   90.00
_cell.angle_beta   90.00
_cell.angle_gamma   90.00
#
_symmetry.space_group_name_H-M   'P 1'
#
loop_
_entity.id
_entity.type
_entity.pdbx_description
1 polymer ?
#
loop_
_entity_poly.entity_id
_entity_poly.type
_entity_poly.pdbx_seq_one_letter_code
_entity_poly.pdbx_strand_id
1 'polypeptide(L)' 'MIIVAVGKPNILDGSMIKEGAIVIDVGINRIENKENSKGFSIVGDVDFNSI' A
#
# COMPACT_ATOMS: atom_id res chain seq x y z
N MET A 1 -14.22 1.64 -8.30
CA MET A 1 -13.64 0.48 -7.62
C MET A 1 -12.28 0.21 -8.25
N ILE A 2 -11.25 0.04 -7.44
CA ILE A 2 -9.86 -0.20 -7.83
C ILE A 2 -9.38 -1.43 -7.08
N ILE A 3 -8.76 -2.38 -7.78
CA ILE A 3 -8.06 -3.52 -7.18
C ILE A 3 -6.60 -3.38 -7.59
N VAL A 4 -5.69 -3.28 -6.62
CA VAL A 4 -4.25 -3.07 -6.86
C VAL A 4 -3.50 -4.35 -6.50
N ALA A 5 -2.74 -4.86 -7.46
CA ALA A 5 -1.98 -6.12 -7.36
C ALA A 5 -0.70 -6.05 -8.21
N VAL A 6 0.01 -4.93 -8.11
CA VAL A 6 1.24 -4.63 -8.87
C VAL A 6 2.47 -5.25 -8.19
N GLY A 7 2.45 -5.40 -6.87
CA GLY A 7 3.62 -5.86 -6.10
C GLY A 7 4.72 -4.81 -6.03
N LYS A 8 4.33 -3.54 -5.95
CA LYS A 8 5.25 -2.42 -5.75
C LYS A 8 4.73 -1.57 -4.57
N PRO A 9 5.52 -1.41 -3.49
CA PRO A 9 5.11 -0.64 -2.33
C PRO A 9 4.59 0.75 -2.71
N ASN A 10 3.43 1.14 -2.18
CA ASN A 10 2.92 2.51 -2.20
C ASN A 10 2.87 3.16 -3.60
N ILE A 11 2.58 2.37 -4.64
CA ILE A 11 2.49 2.87 -6.02
C ILE A 11 1.21 3.66 -6.28
N LEU A 12 0.12 3.35 -5.57
CA LEU A 12 -1.13 4.09 -5.64
C LEU A 12 -1.26 5.01 -4.42
N ASP A 13 -1.22 6.32 -4.64
CA ASP A 13 -1.48 7.32 -3.60
C ASP A 13 -2.92 7.86 -3.67
N GLY A 14 -3.34 8.57 -2.62
CA GLY A 14 -4.68 9.15 -2.48
C GLY A 14 -5.03 10.18 -3.55
N SER A 15 -4.06 10.90 -4.12
CA SER A 15 -4.31 11.87 -5.19
C SER A 15 -4.72 11.20 -6.51
N MET A 16 -4.36 9.93 -6.68
CA MET A 16 -4.74 9.10 -7.82
C MET A 16 -6.12 8.45 -7.65
N ILE A 17 -6.72 8.51 -6.45
CA ILE A 17 -7.98 7.84 -6.12
C ILE A 17 -9.13 8.84 -6.22
N LYS A 18 -10.17 8.44 -6.96
CA LYS A 18 -11.41 9.22 -7.04
C LYS A 18 -12.16 9.18 -5.71
N GLU A 19 -12.62 10.33 -5.22
CA GLU A 19 -13.48 10.43 -4.04
C GLU A 19 -14.67 9.44 -4.10
N GLY A 20 -14.91 8.72 -3.00
CA GLY A 20 -15.93 7.67 -2.90
C GLY A 20 -15.60 6.36 -3.64
N ALA A 21 -14.39 6.18 -4.19
CA ALA A 21 -13.98 4.91 -4.78
C ALA A 21 -13.68 3.85 -3.70
N ILE A 22 -14.12 2.61 -3.96
CA ILE A 22 -13.68 1.44 -3.19
C ILE A 22 -12.29 1.02 -3.69
N VAL A 23 -11.36 0.80 -2.75
CA VAL A 23 -9.99 0.34 -3.01
C VAL A 23 -9.78 -1.01 -2.32
N ILE A 24 -9.26 -1.99 -3.07
CA ILE A 24 -8.85 -3.30 -2.56
C ILE A 24 -7.37 -3.47 -2.85
N ASP A 25 -6.56 -3.51 -1.80
CA ASP A 25 -5.11 -3.74 -1.90
C ASP A 25 -4.79 -5.21 -1.68
N VAL A 26 -4.25 -5.84 -2.72
CA VAL A 26 -3.82 -7.25 -2.73
C VAL A 26 -2.28 -7.34 -2.61
N GLY A 27 -1.58 -6.20 -2.71
CA GLY A 27 -0.14 -6.12 -2.64
C GLY A 27 0.41 -6.60 -1.30
N ILE A 28 1.51 -7.36 -1.36
CA ILE A 28 2.26 -7.77 -0.18
C ILE A 28 3.73 -7.49 -0.45
N ASN A 29 4.21 -6.39 0.10
CA ASN A 29 5.58 -5.94 -0.07
C ASN A 29 6.29 -5.87 1.29
N ARG A 30 7.56 -6.28 1.34
CA ARG A 30 8.42 -6.14 2.52
C ARG A 30 9.30 -4.91 2.38
N ILE A 31 9.26 -4.04 3.38
CA ILE A 31 10.17 -2.88 3.48
C ILE A 31 11.02 -3.02 4.73
N GLU A 32 12.28 -2.61 4.68
CA GLU A 32 13.17 -2.63 5.86
C GLU A 32 12.59 -1.76 6.96
N ASN A 33 12.53 -2.30 8.18
CA ASN A 33 12.08 -1.57 9.36
C ASN A 33 12.84 -2.08 10.59
N LYS A 34 13.81 -1.27 11.04
CA LYS A 34 14.67 -1.59 12.18
C LYS A 34 13.99 -1.40 13.53
N GLU A 35 12.82 -0.76 13.57
CA GLU A 35 12.07 -0.51 14.80
C GLU A 35 11.27 -1.73 15.25
N ASN A 36 10.98 -2.66 14.33
CA ASN A 36 10.27 -3.88 14.66
C ASN A 36 11.22 -5.08 14.82
N SER A 37 10.83 -6.04 15.65
CA SER A 37 11.63 -7.23 15.96
C SER A 37 11.89 -8.15 14.77
N LYS A 38 11.17 -7.97 13.66
CA LYS A 38 11.31 -8.76 12.43
C LYS A 38 12.30 -8.13 11.44
N GLY A 39 12.71 -6.87 11.64
CA GLY A 39 13.57 -6.12 10.72
C GLY A 39 12.88 -5.64 9.44
N PHE A 40 11.57 -5.86 9.29
CA PHE A 40 10.82 -5.45 8.10
C PHE A 40 9.33 -5.25 8.40
N SER A 41 8.69 -4.30 7.73
CA SER A 41 7.23 -4.14 7.72
C SER A 41 6.62 -4.73 6.46
N ILE A 42 5.37 -5.19 6.57
CA ILE A 42 4.54 -5.51 5.41
C ILE A 42 3.74 -4.28 5.04
N VAL A 43 3.80 -3.89 3.78
CA VAL A 43 3.03 -2.79 3.19
C VAL A 43 2.39 -3.26 1.89
N GLY A 44 1.27 -2.67 1.55
CA GLY A 44 0.56 -2.98 0.32
C GLY A 44 1.08 -2.18 -0.87
N ASP A 45 0.33 -2.22 -1.97
CA ASP A 45 0.60 -1.40 -3.15
C ASP A 45 0.02 0.02 -3.00
N VAL A 46 -0.85 0.23 -2.01
CA VAL A 46 -1.51 1.51 -1.75
C VAL A 46 -0.83 2.23 -0.58
N ASP A 47 -0.53 3.51 -0.76
CA ASP A 47 -0.11 4.37 0.35
C ASP A 47 -1.31 4.74 1.22
N PHE A 48 -1.63 3.88 2.18
CA PHE A 48 -2.76 4.07 3.09
C PHE A 48 -2.68 5.34 3.95
N ASN A 49 -1.50 5.95 4.13
CA ASN A 49 -1.39 7.19 4.91
C ASN A 49 -1.82 8.42 4.11
N SER A 50 -1.93 8.30 2.79
CA SER A 50 -2.30 9.38 1.87
C SER A 50 -3.80 9.47 1.59
N ILE A 51 -4.61 8.58 2.18
CA ILE A 51 -6.06 8.41 1.97
C ILE A 51 -6.84 8.91 3.17
#